data_AF-A0A812T909-F1
#
_entry.id   AF-A0A812T909-F1
#
_cell.length_a   1.000
_cell.length_b   1.000
_cell.length_c   1.000
_cell.angle_alpha   90.00
_cell.angle_beta   90.00
_cell.angle_gamma   90.00
#
_symmetry.space_group_name_H-M   'P 1'
#
loop_
_entity.id
_entity.type
_entity.pdbx_description
1 polymer ?
#
loop_
_entity_poly.entity_id
_entity_poly.type
_entity_poly.pdbx_seq_one_letter_code
_entity_poly.pdbx_strand_id
1 'polypeptide(L)'
;EDCAMVISFIWKILQEKDEQWRRIAKTLALLEVILTCGSENAFQEIRRDQWRIQQWEDFRFLEEGTDVGAGIRSKASEVLQMLADEEVTSFRAWLEQRPPLLRFGAWEQKAWDFPLSRPEKQDLVILNLTSELDKAHRSLEDQELQEDYSPRDASSTSTLDTSVQ
;
A
#
# COMPACT_ATOMS: atom_id res chain seq x y z
N GLU A 1 11.08 7.92 18.47
CA GLU A 1 12.23 8.82 18.73
C GLU A 1 13.06 9.04 17.47
N ASP A 2 13.29 8.01 16.65
CA ASP A 2 14.14 8.11 15.45
C ASP A 2 13.65 9.12 14.39
N CYS A 3 12.33 9.24 14.15
CA CYS A 3 11.80 10.19 13.16
C CYS A 3 12.15 11.66 13.50
N ALA A 4 12.07 12.04 14.78
CA ALA A 4 12.41 13.39 15.23
C ALA A 4 13.91 13.68 15.04
N MET A 5 14.76 12.67 15.28
CA MET A 5 16.20 12.78 15.00
C MET A 5 16.45 13.00 13.51
N VAL A 6 15.79 12.24 12.64
CA VAL A 6 15.90 12.38 11.17
C VAL A 6 15.46 13.77 10.72
N ILE A 7 14.31 14.26 11.19
CA ILE A 7 13.79 15.60 10.87
C ILE A 7 14.77 16.69 11.34
N SER A 8 15.32 16.55 12.54
CA SER A 8 16.33 17.50 13.03
C SER A 8 17.59 17.54 12.15
N PHE A 9 17.97 16.40 11.55
CA PHE A 9 19.12 16.30 10.67
C PHE A 9 18.83 16.91 9.29
N ILE A 10 17.63 16.70 8.76
CA ILE A 10 17.13 17.34 7.53
C ILE A 10 17.25 18.85 7.64
N TRP A 11 16.80 19.43 8.76
CA TRP A 11 16.88 20.88 8.96
C TRP A 11 18.31 21.41 9.03
N LYS A 12 19.24 20.65 9.59
CA LYS A 12 20.65 21.03 9.61
C LYS A 12 21.24 21.07 8.19
N ILE A 13 20.89 20.10 7.34
CA ILE A 13 21.36 20.07 5.95
C ILE A 13 20.74 21.21 5.14
N LEU A 14 19.47 21.55 5.38
CA LEU A 14 18.83 22.70 4.73
C LEU A 14 19.33 24.07 5.23
N GLN A 15 20.26 24.10 6.18
CA GLN A 15 20.97 25.32 6.61
C GLN A 15 22.44 25.30 6.16
N GLU A 16 22.88 24.27 5.43
CA GLU A 16 24.20 24.22 4.83
C GLU A 16 24.36 25.30 3.74
N LYS A 17 25.62 25.55 3.32
CA LYS A 17 25.92 26.55 2.29
C LYS A 17 25.36 26.12 0.93
N ASP A 18 25.02 27.10 0.10
CA ASP A 18 24.49 26.91 -1.27
C ASP A 18 25.42 26.07 -2.18
N GLU A 19 26.74 26.07 -1.91
CA GLU A 19 27.73 25.22 -2.60
C GLU A 19 27.43 23.72 -2.44
N GLN A 20 26.73 23.32 -1.37
CA GLN A 20 26.37 21.95 -1.06
C GLN A 20 24.99 21.56 -1.65
N TRP A 21 24.61 22.18 -2.78
CA TRP A 21 23.34 21.99 -3.48
C TRP A 21 22.97 20.51 -3.70
N ARG A 22 23.95 19.63 -3.94
CA ARG A 22 23.72 18.18 -4.11
C ARG A 22 23.16 17.52 -2.85
N ARG A 23 23.60 17.97 -1.67
CA ARG A 23 23.07 17.48 -0.38
C ARG A 23 21.68 18.02 -0.16
N ILE A 24 21.47 19.31 -0.41
CA ILE A 24 20.15 19.95 -0.32
C ILE A 24 19.14 19.24 -1.24
N ALA A 25 19.50 18.97 -2.50
CA ALA A 25 18.64 18.24 -3.44
C ALA A 25 18.27 16.83 -2.95
N LYS A 26 19.24 16.07 -2.41
CA LYS A 26 18.98 14.75 -1.82
C LYS A 26 18.12 14.83 -0.56
N THR A 27 18.30 15.86 0.25
CA THR A 27 17.50 16.10 1.45
C THR A 27 16.05 16.45 1.10
N LEU A 28 15.82 17.26 0.07
CA LEU A 28 14.47 17.54 -0.43
C LEU A 28 13.78 16.28 -0.98
N ALA A 29 14.52 15.43 -1.71
CA ALA A 29 13.98 14.14 -2.15
C ALA A 29 13.70 13.19 -0.97
N LEU A 30 14.53 13.19 0.06
CA LEU A 30 14.26 12.43 1.29
C LEU A 30 12.99 12.96 1.98
N LEU A 31 12.81 14.28 2.00
CA LEU A 31 11.65 14.92 2.61
C LEU A 31 10.34 14.50 1.91
N GLU A 32 10.32 14.47 0.59
CA GLU A 32 9.21 13.93 -0.21
C GLU A 32 8.85 12.48 0.18
N VAL A 33 9.87 11.62 0.34
CA VAL A 33 9.67 10.23 0.76
C VAL A 33 9.12 10.16 2.19
N ILE A 34 9.57 11.02 3.10
CA ILE A 34 9.04 11.09 4.47
C ILE A 34 7.61 11.60 4.47
N LEU A 35 7.24 12.54 3.61
CA LEU A 35 5.87 13.01 3.50
C LEU A 35 4.93 11.93 2.95
N THR A 36 5.44 11.08 2.06
CA THR A 36 4.65 10.00 1.46
C THR A 36 4.53 8.78 2.38
N CYS A 37 5.59 8.42 3.11
CA CYS A 37 5.67 7.16 3.86
C CYS A 37 5.75 7.34 5.38
N GLY A 38 5.84 8.58 5.86
CA GLY A 38 6.13 8.90 7.26
C GLY A 38 4.93 8.77 8.19
N SER A 39 5.21 8.93 9.49
CA SER A 39 4.17 9.04 10.51
C SER A 39 3.48 10.41 10.47
N GLU A 40 2.23 10.47 10.88
CA GLU A 40 1.48 11.74 10.98
C GLU A 40 2.23 12.80 11.81
N ASN A 41 2.89 12.37 12.88
CA ASN A 41 3.69 13.27 13.72
C ASN A 41 4.85 13.92 12.95
N ALA A 42 5.48 13.18 12.03
CA ALA A 42 6.54 13.71 11.18
C ALA A 42 5.98 14.74 10.19
N PHE A 43 4.81 14.47 9.61
CA PHE A 43 4.12 15.39 8.72
C PHE A 43 3.80 16.71 9.43
N GLN A 44 3.22 16.66 10.63
CA GLN A 44 2.90 17.84 11.44
C GLN A 44 4.15 18.65 11.80
N GLU A 45 5.26 17.99 12.15
CA GLU A 45 6.52 18.66 12.45
C GLU A 45 7.09 19.38 11.21
N ILE A 46 7.04 18.74 10.04
CA ILE A 46 7.49 19.34 8.78
C ILE A 46 6.59 20.51 8.38
N ARG A 47 5.27 20.36 8.52
CA ARG A 47 4.29 21.42 8.24
C ARG A 47 4.50 22.65 9.11
N ARG A 48 4.84 22.47 10.39
CA ARG A 48 5.15 23.58 11.31
C ARG A 48 6.34 24.42 10.83
N ASP A 49 7.36 23.76 10.29
CA ASP A 49 8.60 24.38 9.85
C ASP A 49 8.71 24.53 8.31
N GLN A 50 7.57 24.51 7.59
CA GLN A 50 7.52 24.57 6.12
C GLN A 50 8.17 25.81 5.51
N TRP A 51 8.24 26.91 6.27
CA TRP A 51 8.91 28.16 5.87
C TRP A 51 10.40 27.95 5.56
N ARG A 52 11.04 26.94 6.17
CA ARG A 52 12.43 26.55 5.87
C ARG A 52 12.60 25.90 4.51
N ILE A 53 11.51 25.40 3.93
CA ILE A 53 11.48 24.80 2.59
C ILE A 53 11.20 25.88 1.54
N GLN A 54 10.33 26.85 1.87
CA GLN A 54 9.94 27.97 0.98
C GLN A 54 11.14 28.76 0.43
N GLN A 55 12.18 28.97 1.24
CA GLN A 55 13.41 29.65 0.76
C GLN A 55 14.07 28.95 -0.44
N TRP A 56 13.81 27.66 -0.67
CA TRP A 56 14.39 26.89 -1.77
C TRP A 56 13.59 26.96 -3.07
N GLU A 57 12.38 27.52 -3.07
CA GLU A 57 11.58 27.74 -4.29
C GLU A 57 12.21 28.76 -5.24
N ASP A 58 12.91 29.75 -4.68
CA ASP A 58 13.60 30.81 -5.44
C ASP A 58 15.11 30.56 -5.60
N PHE A 59 15.59 29.38 -5.21
CA PHE A 59 17.01 29.04 -5.23
C PHE A 59 17.60 29.05 -6.65
N ARG A 60 18.69 29.79 -6.85
CA ARG A 60 19.39 29.88 -8.13
C ARG A 60 20.88 29.61 -7.94
N PHE A 61 21.38 28.57 -8.60
CA PHE A 61 22.79 28.23 -8.60
C PHE A 61 23.20 27.73 -9.99
N LEU A 62 24.23 28.35 -10.55
CA LEU A 62 24.80 28.01 -11.86
C LEU A 62 26.13 27.28 -11.63
N GLU A 63 26.19 26.02 -12.06
CA GLU A 63 27.43 25.23 -12.08
C GLU A 63 27.82 25.02 -13.54
N GLU A 64 29.02 25.47 -13.93
CA GLU A 64 29.55 25.34 -15.30
C GLU A 64 28.62 25.88 -16.42
N GLY A 65 27.84 26.93 -16.10
CA GLY A 65 26.88 27.53 -17.02
C GLY A 65 25.53 26.81 -17.11
N THR A 66 25.32 25.75 -16.32
CA THR A 66 24.04 25.04 -16.20
C THR A 66 23.33 25.43 -14.91
N ASP A 67 22.03 25.74 -14.99
CA ASP A 67 21.20 26.02 -13.80
C ASP A 67 20.84 24.70 -13.09
N VAL A 68 21.63 24.35 -12.08
CA VAL A 68 21.35 23.19 -11.22
C VAL A 68 20.30 23.50 -10.15
N GLY A 69 20.00 24.78 -9.92
CA GLY A 69 18.94 25.22 -9.02
C GLY A 69 17.55 24.85 -9.51
N ALA A 70 17.35 24.68 -10.82
CA ALA A 70 16.05 24.34 -11.40
C ALA A 70 15.42 23.06 -10.79
N GLY A 71 16.22 22.01 -10.59
CA GLY A 71 15.75 20.76 -9.98
C GLY A 71 15.37 20.93 -8.51
N ILE A 72 16.12 21.75 -7.77
CA ILE A 72 15.85 22.08 -6.36
C ILE A 72 14.54 22.87 -6.24
N ARG A 73 14.34 23.89 -7.08
CA ARG A 73 13.10 24.69 -7.09
C ARG A 73 11.88 23.83 -7.37
N SER A 74 11.95 22.98 -8.40
CA SER A 74 10.86 22.07 -8.75
C SER A 74 10.51 21.12 -7.59
N LYS A 75 11.53 20.56 -6.92
CA LYS A 75 11.31 19.65 -5.78
C LYS A 75 10.81 20.37 -4.54
N ALA A 76 11.29 21.58 -4.25
CA ALA A 76 10.80 22.37 -3.13
C ALA A 76 9.31 22.71 -3.29
N SER A 77 8.90 23.11 -4.51
CA SER A 77 7.51 23.43 -4.81
C SER A 77 6.60 22.19 -4.72
N GLU A 78 7.04 21.05 -5.24
CA GLU A 78 6.33 19.77 -5.11
C GLU A 78 6.11 19.39 -3.63
N VAL A 79 7.16 19.49 -2.80
CA VAL A 79 7.07 19.22 -1.36
C VAL A 79 6.09 20.16 -0.66
N LEU A 80 6.09 21.45 -1.00
CA LEU A 80 5.17 22.43 -0.41
C LEU A 80 3.72 22.19 -0.84
N GLN A 81 3.50 21.78 -2.09
CA GLN A 81 2.19 21.36 -2.58
C GLN A 81 1.69 20.12 -1.81
N MET A 82 2.55 19.13 -1.59
CA MET A 82 2.20 17.94 -0.81
C MET A 82 1.84 18.28 0.65
N LEU A 83 2.47 19.29 1.24
CA LEU A 83 2.14 19.77 2.59
C LEU A 83 0.78 20.51 2.65
N ALA A 84 0.30 21.02 1.53
CA ALA A 84 -1.01 21.67 1.44
C ALA A 84 -2.15 20.64 1.33
N ASP A 85 -1.94 19.54 0.59
CA ASP A 85 -2.94 18.50 0.34
C ASP A 85 -2.81 17.31 1.31
N GLU A 86 -3.51 17.41 2.45
CA GLU A 86 -3.47 16.43 3.56
C GLU A 86 -4.05 15.05 3.19
N GLU A 87 -4.98 14.97 2.21
CA GLU A 87 -5.62 13.70 1.81
C GLU A 87 -4.75 12.81 0.90
N VAL A 88 -3.90 13.41 0.05
CA VAL A 88 -3.15 12.68 -0.99
C VAL A 88 -1.87 12.03 -0.43
N THR A 89 -1.36 12.55 0.68
CA THR A 89 -0.05 12.20 1.25
C THR A 89 -0.05 10.96 2.13
N SER A 90 -1.21 10.40 2.48
CA SER A 90 -1.22 9.19 3.29
C SER A 90 -0.50 8.06 2.54
N PHE A 91 0.48 7.43 3.19
CA PHE A 91 1.14 6.22 2.69
C PHE A 91 0.12 5.19 2.18
N ARG A 92 -1.07 5.15 2.80
CA ARG A 92 -2.20 4.33 2.36
C ARG A 92 -2.69 4.68 0.95
N ALA A 93 -2.88 5.95 0.62
CA ALA A 93 -3.27 6.38 -0.72
C ALA A 93 -2.16 6.10 -1.77
N TRP A 94 -0.89 6.27 -1.39
CA TRP A 94 0.25 5.91 -2.25
C TRP A 94 0.34 4.39 -2.51
N LEU A 95 0.14 3.59 -1.47
CA LEU A 95 0.06 2.14 -1.58
C LEU A 95 -1.12 1.72 -2.46
N GLU A 96 -2.27 2.37 -2.33
CA GLU A 96 -3.45 2.07 -3.14
C GLU A 96 -3.26 2.37 -4.64
N GLN A 97 -2.38 3.31 -5.00
CA GLN A 97 -2.06 3.63 -6.39
C GLN A 97 -1.10 2.63 -7.06
N ARG A 98 -0.38 1.81 -6.29
CA ARG A 98 0.57 0.82 -6.82
C ARG A 98 -0.01 -0.59 -6.70
N PRO A 99 -0.61 -1.16 -7.76
CA PRO A 99 -1.14 -2.52 -7.71
C PRO A 99 -0.01 -3.50 -7.35
N PRO A 100 -0.27 -4.48 -6.46
CA PRO A 100 0.75 -5.44 -6.03
C PRO A 100 1.33 -6.19 -7.24
N LEU A 101 2.66 -6.31 -7.28
CA LEU A 101 3.39 -6.86 -8.42
C LEU A 101 3.28 -8.40 -8.59
N LEU A 102 2.38 -9.07 -7.86
CA LEU A 102 2.13 -10.51 -7.96
C LEU A 102 0.62 -10.79 -8.00
N ARG A 103 0.14 -11.27 -9.16
CA ARG A 103 -1.25 -11.70 -9.39
C ARG A 103 -1.33 -13.22 -9.40
N PHE A 104 -1.28 -13.84 -8.23
CA PHE A 104 -1.84 -15.18 -8.05
C PHE A 104 -3.20 -15.02 -7.35
N GLY A 105 -4.23 -15.59 -7.97
CA GLY A 105 -5.62 -15.21 -7.77
C GLY A 105 -6.16 -15.43 -6.35
N ALA A 106 -7.03 -14.49 -5.97
CA ALA A 106 -8.09 -14.62 -4.97
C ALA A 106 -7.67 -14.90 -3.52
N TRP A 107 -7.19 -13.87 -2.83
CA TRP A 107 -7.39 -13.75 -1.38
C TRP A 107 -7.24 -12.30 -0.90
N GLU A 108 -8.11 -11.95 0.04
CA GLU A 108 -8.53 -10.61 0.45
C GLU A 108 -7.58 -9.94 1.47
N GLN A 109 -6.33 -10.41 1.56
CA GLN A 109 -5.37 -9.99 2.58
C GLN A 109 -4.15 -9.34 1.92
N LYS A 110 -4.04 -8.02 2.10
CA LYS A 110 -2.97 -7.17 1.57
C LYS A 110 -1.65 -7.48 2.30
N ALA A 111 -0.77 -8.28 1.69
CA ALA A 111 0.60 -8.46 2.17
C ALA A 111 1.52 -7.41 1.54
N TRP A 112 1.92 -6.42 2.33
CA TRP A 112 2.77 -5.30 1.90
C TRP A 112 4.27 -5.53 2.08
N ASP A 113 4.69 -6.73 2.49
CA ASP A 113 6.08 -7.02 2.79
C ASP A 113 6.84 -7.55 1.54
N PHE A 114 7.72 -6.69 1.04
CA PHE A 114 8.66 -6.87 -0.06
C PHE A 114 9.75 -7.93 0.26
N PRO A 115 10.46 -8.49 -0.75
CA PRO A 115 10.12 -9.77 -1.34
C PRO A 115 10.26 -10.97 -0.37
N LEU A 116 9.22 -11.79 -0.27
CA LEU A 116 9.22 -13.03 0.51
C LEU A 116 10.43 -13.93 0.17
N SER A 117 11.10 -14.40 1.23
CA SER A 117 12.15 -15.41 1.16
C SER A 117 11.62 -16.72 0.54
N ARG A 118 12.52 -17.58 0.05
CA ARG A 118 12.12 -18.89 -0.50
C ARG A 118 11.24 -19.73 0.46
N PRO A 119 11.51 -19.82 1.77
CA PRO A 119 10.64 -20.58 2.67
C PRO A 119 9.27 -19.92 2.83
N GLU A 120 9.18 -18.60 2.97
CA GLU A 120 7.89 -17.92 3.09
C GLU A 120 7.03 -18.09 1.82
N LYS A 121 7.66 -18.14 0.64
CA LYS A 121 6.96 -18.50 -0.61
C LYS A 121 6.46 -19.94 -0.61
N GLN A 122 7.21 -20.89 -0.04
CA GLN A 122 6.78 -22.28 0.08
C GLN A 122 5.61 -22.40 1.04
N ASP A 123 5.68 -21.73 2.19
CA ASP A 123 4.61 -21.71 3.19
C ASP A 123 3.32 -21.12 2.63
N LEU A 124 3.41 -20.09 1.80
CA LEU A 124 2.26 -19.54 1.08
C LEU A 124 1.64 -20.50 0.07
N VAL A 125 2.48 -21.24 -0.68
CA VAL A 125 1.98 -22.29 -1.60
C VAL A 125 1.31 -23.40 -0.81
N ILE A 126 1.89 -23.83 0.31
CA ILE A 126 1.30 -24.84 1.20
C ILE A 126 -0.04 -24.34 1.73
N LEU A 127 -0.10 -23.12 2.26
CA LEU A 127 -1.32 -22.52 2.79
C LEU A 127 -2.43 -22.44 1.73
N ASN A 128 -2.07 -22.06 0.50
CA ASN A 128 -3.01 -22.02 -0.61
C ASN A 128 -3.55 -23.42 -0.96
N LEU A 129 -2.66 -24.41 -1.06
CA LEU A 129 -3.05 -25.80 -1.33
C LEU A 129 -3.92 -26.37 -0.21
N THR A 130 -3.61 -26.09 1.06
CA THR A 130 -4.44 -26.53 2.20
C THR A 130 -5.79 -25.82 2.22
N SER A 131 -5.86 -24.54 1.85
CA SER A 131 -7.13 -23.82 1.76
C SER A 131 -8.02 -24.36 0.64
N GLU A 132 -7.45 -24.66 -0.53
CA GLU A 132 -8.20 -25.27 -1.63
C GLU A 132 -8.66 -26.69 -1.27
N LEU A 133 -7.82 -27.45 -0.56
CA LEU A 133 -8.20 -28.76 -0.03
C LEU A 133 -9.37 -28.65 0.96
N ASP A 134 -9.33 -27.70 1.90
CA ASP A 134 -10.39 -27.45 2.87
C ASP A 134 -11.70 -27.02 2.20
N LYS A 135 -11.63 -26.16 1.17
CA LYS A 135 -12.81 -25.75 0.39
C LYS A 135 -13.40 -26.92 -0.37
N ALA A 136 -12.57 -27.76 -0.98
CA ALA A 136 -13.01 -28.96 -1.67
C ALA A 136 -13.62 -29.98 -0.70
N HIS A 137 -13.03 -30.15 0.49
CA HIS A 137 -13.56 -31.02 1.54
C HIS A 137 -14.94 -30.55 1.99
N ARG A 138 -15.11 -29.26 2.29
CA ARG A 138 -16.42 -28.68 2.62
C ARG A 138 -17.43 -28.84 1.48
N SER A 139 -16.99 -28.72 0.23
CA SER A 139 -17.86 -28.91 -0.95
C SER A 139 -18.29 -30.38 -1.12
N LEU A 140 -17.43 -31.34 -0.74
CA LEU A 140 -17.76 -32.76 -0.71
C LEU A 140 -18.71 -33.10 0.45
N GLU A 141 -18.47 -32.54 1.64
CA GLU A 141 -19.40 -32.66 2.77
C GLU A 141 -20.78 -32.09 2.42
N ASP A 142 -20.82 -30.93 1.75
CA ASP A 142 -22.06 -30.31 1.26
C ASP A 142 -22.75 -31.17 0.17
N GLN A 143 -21.99 -31.90 -0.66
CA GLN A 143 -22.52 -32.86 -1.64
C GLN A 143 -23.03 -34.15 -1.00
N GLU A 144 -22.30 -34.73 -0.04
CA GLU A 144 -22.72 -35.93 0.70
C GLU A 144 -24.03 -35.66 1.46
N LEU A 145 -24.18 -34.47 2.06
CA LEU A 145 -25.43 -34.05 2.70
C LEU A 145 -26.60 -33.88 1.71
N GLN A 146 -26.33 -33.57 0.44
CA GLN A 146 -27.37 -33.54 -0.61
C GLN A 146 -27.77 -34.94 -1.10
N GLU A 147 -26.84 -35.90 -1.16
CA GLU A 147 -27.14 -37.28 -1.58
C GLU A 147 -27.96 -38.05 -0.54
N ASP A 148 -27.79 -37.77 0.76
CA ASP A 148 -28.61 -38.35 1.83
C ASP A 148 -30.04 -37.76 1.88
N TYR A 149 -30.27 -36.61 1.25
CA TYR A 149 -31.60 -36.03 0.99
C TYR A 149 -32.12 -36.41 -0.41
N SER A 150 -31.92 -37.65 -0.84
CA SER A 150 -32.68 -38.21 -1.97
C SER A 150 -33.94 -38.89 -1.41
N PRO A 151 -35.18 -38.44 -1.73
CA PRO A 151 -36.39 -39.06 -1.20
C PRO A 151 -36.50 -40.51 -1.67
N ARG A 152 -36.09 -41.46 -0.83
CA ARG A 152 -36.39 -42.88 -1.05
C ARG A 152 -37.88 -43.10 -0.80
N ASP A 153 -38.53 -43.54 -1.87
CA ASP A 153 -39.80 -44.25 -1.89
C ASP A 153 -41.07 -43.46 -1.53
N ALA A 154 -41.55 -42.64 -2.46
CA ALA A 154 -42.98 -42.44 -2.64
C ALA A 154 -43.52 -43.39 -3.73
N SER A 155 -43.40 -44.71 -3.49
CA SER A 155 -44.07 -45.70 -4.32
C SER A 155 -45.56 -45.75 -3.98
N SER A 156 -46.33 -45.12 -4.86
CA SER A 156 -47.74 -45.27 -5.15
C SER A 156 -48.41 -46.57 -4.68
N THR A 157 -49.42 -46.47 -3.81
CA THR A 157 -50.58 -47.38 -3.80
C THR A 157 -51.86 -46.56 -3.56
N SER A 158 -52.42 -46.01 -4.63
CA SER A 158 -53.81 -45.53 -4.64
C SER A 158 -54.68 -46.63 -5.25
N THR A 159 -55.31 -47.45 -4.42
CA THR A 159 -56.42 -48.31 -4.80
C THR A 159 -57.70 -47.70 -4.25
N LEU A 160 -58.40 -46.93 -5.06
CA LEU A 160 -59.82 -46.61 -4.87
C LEU A 160 -60.43 -46.50 -6.27
N ASP A 161 -61.07 -47.57 -6.72
CA ASP A 161 -62.14 -47.42 -7.69
C ASP A 161 -63.45 -47.92 -7.07
N THR A 162 -64.41 -47.03 -7.11
CA THR A 162 -65.72 -47.07 -6.47
C THR A 162 -66.74 -47.45 -7.54
N SER A 163 -67.60 -48.40 -7.19
CA SER A 163 -68.85 -48.77 -7.86
C SER A 163 -69.42 -47.78 -8.89
N VAL A 164 -69.67 -48.27 -10.11
CA VAL A 164 -70.69 -47.74 -11.00
C VAL A 164 -71.59 -48.90 -11.46
N GLN A 165 -72.85 -48.81 -11.02
CA GLN A 165 -74.12 -49.40 -11.50
C GLN A 165 -74.16 -50.88 -11.93
#